data_AF-A0A7W4GTW5-F1
#
_entry.id   AF-A0A7W4GTW5-F1
#
_cell.length_a   1.000
_cell.length_b   1.000
_cell.length_c   1.000
_cell.angle_alpha   90.00
_cell.angle_beta   90.00
_cell.angle_gamma   90.00
#
_symmetry.space_group_name_H-M   'P 1'
#
loop_
_entity.id
_entity.type
_entity.pdbx_description
1 polymer ?
#
loop_
_entity_poly.entity_id
_entity_poly.type
_entity_poly.pdbx_seq_one_letter_code
_entity_poly.pdbx_strand_id
1 'polypeptide(L)'
;MFGISATDLVIILVLAVLMFGPEKLPEYSRKAARLFVFFRDVANNAKTTLATELGPEYADLELRDLHPKAFIAKQLREEVALIEDAKRELLEAQDTLKSTATEVKSAANVNALKNAAADGSALNEPPADALALAGPVASPFDPEAT
;
A
#
# COMPACT_ATOMS: atom_id res chain seq x y z
N MET A 1 34.73 4.35 -6.26
CA MET A 1 35.76 4.66 -7.28
C MET A 1 36.12 6.13 -7.24
N PHE A 2 36.97 6.52 -6.28
CA PHE A 2 37.59 7.85 -6.26
C PHE A 2 39.03 7.63 -5.77
N GLY A 3 39.94 7.36 -6.70
CA GLY A 3 41.36 7.14 -6.42
C GLY A 3 42.09 8.46 -6.18
N ILE A 4 41.61 9.25 -5.20
CA ILE A 4 42.15 10.56 -4.86
C ILE A 4 43.22 10.37 -3.79
N SER A 5 44.45 10.75 -4.09
CA SER A 5 45.54 10.79 -3.12
C SER A 5 45.47 12.05 -2.24
N ALA A 6 46.18 12.06 -1.11
CA ALA A 6 46.27 13.26 -0.26
C ALA A 6 46.79 14.48 -1.04
N THR A 7 47.73 14.27 -1.98
CA THR A 7 48.27 15.30 -2.86
C THR A 7 47.18 15.88 -3.79
N ASP A 8 46.36 15.02 -4.39
CA ASP A 8 45.27 15.46 -5.27
C ASP A 8 44.23 16.31 -4.52
N LEU A 9 43.95 15.96 -3.26
CA LEU A 9 43.04 16.74 -2.41
C LEU A 9 43.59 18.16 -2.14
N VAL A 10 44.90 18.30 -1.94
CA VAL A 10 45.53 19.62 -1.79
C VAL A 10 45.43 20.43 -3.09
N ILE A 11 45.66 19.80 -4.24
CA ILE A 11 45.53 20.46 -5.55
C ILE A 11 44.10 20.97 -5.75
N ILE A 12 43.09 20.15 -5.46
CA ILE A 12 41.68 20.53 -5.56
C ILE A 12 41.36 21.70 -4.62
N LEU A 13 41.89 21.67 -3.39
CA LEU A 13 41.67 22.75 -2.42
C LEU A 13 42.27 24.07 -2.90
N VAL A 14 43.49 24.05 -3.45
CA VAL A 14 44.12 25.23 -4.04
C VAL A 14 43.30 25.75 -5.22
N LEU A 15 42.86 24.87 -6.12
CA LEU A 15 42.00 25.26 -7.26
C LEU A 15 40.68 25.88 -6.79
N ALA A 16 40.04 25.31 -5.77
CA ALA A 16 38.82 25.87 -5.20
C ALA A 16 39.05 27.26 -4.59
N VAL A 17 40.16 27.45 -3.87
CA VAL A 17 40.55 28.76 -3.31
C VAL A 17 40.80 29.78 -4.42
N LEU A 18 41.46 29.40 -5.51
CA LEU A 18 41.69 30.30 -6.65
C LEU A 18 40.40 30.65 -7.38
N MET A 19 39.50 29.68 -7.56
CA MET A 19 38.26 29.86 -8.31
C MET A 19 37.22 30.69 -7.56
N PHE A 20 37.06 30.45 -6.25
CA PHE A 20 36.04 31.09 -5.43
C PHE A 20 36.59 32.19 -4.52
N GLY A 21 37.88 32.18 -4.23
CA GLY A 21 38.54 33.04 -3.25
C GLY A 21 38.60 32.42 -1.84
N PRO A 22 39.69 32.66 -1.08
CA PRO A 22 39.87 32.10 0.27
C PRO A 22 38.82 32.60 1.27
N GLU A 23 38.25 33.78 1.05
CA GLU A 23 37.24 34.38 1.93
C GLU A 23 35.84 33.74 1.75
N LYS A 24 35.54 33.21 0.55
CA LYS A 24 34.20 32.72 0.22
C LYS A 24 33.97 31.27 0.64
N LEU A 25 35.00 30.42 0.61
CA LEU A 25 34.88 29.01 0.99
C LEU A 25 34.45 28.81 2.46
N PRO A 26 35.01 29.53 3.46
CA PRO A 26 34.55 29.44 4.84
C PRO A 26 33.12 29.98 5.00
N GLU A 27 32.75 31.02 4.26
CA GLU A 27 31.41 31.60 4.29
C GLU A 27 30.36 30.60 3.79
N TYR A 28 30.61 29.95 2.65
CA TYR A 28 29.71 28.96 2.07
C TYR A 28 29.64 27.66 2.86
N SER A 29 30.78 27.15 3.36
CA SER A 29 30.79 25.95 4.20
C SER A 29 30.00 26.15 5.50
N ARG A 30 30.09 27.34 6.13
CA ARG A 30 29.25 27.67 7.31
C ARG A 30 27.76 27.73 6.99
N LYS A 31 27.35 28.14 5.78
CA LYS A 31 25.94 28.13 5.35
C LYS A 31 25.47 26.68 5.14
N ALA A 32 26.27 25.86 4.46
CA ALA A 32 25.99 24.45 4.25
C ALA A 32 25.93 23.67 5.57
N ALA A 33 26.85 23.93 6.50
CA ALA A 33 26.85 23.29 7.82
C ALA A 33 25.58 23.61 8.61
N ARG A 34 25.12 24.87 8.58
CA ARG A 34 23.85 25.25 9.22
C ARG A 34 22.66 24.52 8.62
N LEU A 35 22.62 24.39 7.30
CA LEU A 35 21.57 23.64 6.61
C LEU A 35 21.62 22.14 6.97
N PHE A 36 22.81 21.55 7.03
CA PHE A 36 22.99 20.15 7.43
C PHE A 36 22.52 19.89 8.88
N VAL A 37 22.90 20.78 9.81
CA VAL A 37 22.44 20.70 11.21
C VAL A 37 20.93 20.82 11.27
N PHE A 38 20.34 21.78 10.55
CA PHE A 38 18.90 21.95 10.47
C PHE A 38 18.19 20.68 9.95
N PHE A 39 18.67 20.10 8.85
CA PHE A 39 18.10 18.85 8.33
C PHE A 39 18.20 17.68 9.32
N ARG A 40 19.35 17.54 9.98
CA ARG A 40 19.55 16.52 11.02
C ARG A 40 18.57 16.72 12.18
N ASP A 41 18.38 17.95 12.63
CA ASP A 41 17.50 18.27 13.74
C ASP A 41 16.03 18.05 13.35
N VAL A 42 15.62 18.43 12.13
CA VAL A 42 14.28 18.13 11.59
C VAL A 42 14.03 16.62 11.52
N ALA A 43 15.00 15.85 11.01
CA ALA A 43 14.88 14.38 10.94
C ALA A 43 14.75 13.74 12.33
N ASN A 44 15.54 14.20 13.31
CA ASN A 44 15.47 13.70 14.69
C ASN A 44 14.14 14.07 15.38
N ASN A 45 13.63 15.28 15.14
CA ASN A 45 12.35 15.72 15.69
C ASN A 45 11.19 14.93 15.08
N ALA A 46 11.18 14.74 13.75
CA ALA A 46 10.17 13.93 13.07
C ALA A 46 10.15 12.50 13.63
N LYS A 47 11.31 11.86 13.77
CA LYS A 47 11.44 10.55 14.41
C LYS A 47 10.86 10.53 15.83
N THR A 48 11.13 11.56 16.61
CA THR A 48 10.62 11.67 17.99
C THR A 48 9.09 11.80 18.03
N THR A 49 8.52 12.61 17.13
CA THR A 49 7.06 12.77 17.01
C THR A 49 6.39 11.48 16.54
N LEU A 50 6.94 10.82 15.52
CA LEU A 50 6.46 9.52 15.03
C LEU A 50 6.50 8.44 16.13
N ALA A 51 7.60 8.38 16.88
CA ALA A 51 7.74 7.45 18.00
C ALA A 51 6.76 7.73 19.15
N THR A 52 6.43 9.00 19.40
CA THR A 52 5.54 9.41 20.49
C THR A 52 4.07 9.16 20.15
N GLU A 53 3.66 9.43 18.91
CA GLU A 53 2.25 9.34 18.48
C GLU A 53 1.86 7.96 17.98
N LEU A 54 2.77 7.19 17.39
CA LEU A 54 2.47 5.88 16.78
C LEU A 54 3.03 4.70 17.58
N GLY A 55 3.81 4.97 18.64
CA GLY A 55 4.45 3.97 19.47
C GLY A 55 5.82 3.52 18.95
N PRO A 56 6.61 2.85 19.81
CA PRO A 56 8.00 2.49 19.52
C PRO A 56 8.18 1.53 18.34
N GLU A 57 7.11 0.87 17.90
CA GLU A 57 7.07 -0.02 16.72
C GLU A 57 7.43 0.72 15.41
N TYR A 58 7.17 2.03 15.33
CA TYR A 58 7.45 2.85 14.14
C TYR A 58 8.72 3.72 14.29
N ALA A 59 9.33 3.75 15.48
CA ALA A 59 10.56 4.50 15.76
C ALA A 59 11.80 3.90 15.07
N ASP A 60 11.73 2.61 14.71
CA ASP A 60 12.77 1.87 14.00
C ASP A 60 12.58 1.87 12.46
N LEU A 61 11.50 2.46 11.95
CA LEU A 61 11.21 2.57 10.51
C LEU A 61 11.82 3.81 9.85
N GLU A 62 12.97 4.31 10.30
CA GLU A 62 13.69 5.43 9.68
C GLU A 62 15.17 5.25 10.07
N LEU A 63 16.10 4.87 9.20
CA LEU A 63 16.88 5.80 8.35
C LEU A 63 17.73 5.05 7.28
N ARG A 64 17.57 3.73 7.09
CA ARG A 64 18.35 2.93 6.11
C ARG A 64 17.56 2.52 4.86
N ASP A 65 16.26 2.78 4.84
CA ASP A 65 15.31 2.26 3.83
C ASP A 65 14.44 3.34 3.16
N LEU A 66 14.81 4.64 3.26
CA LEU A 66 14.15 5.72 2.50
C LEU A 66 14.56 5.74 1.01
N HIS A 67 14.55 4.58 0.36
CA HIS A 67 14.32 4.49 -1.08
C HIS A 67 12.85 4.11 -1.25
N PRO A 68 12.03 4.91 -1.97
CA PRO A 68 10.59 4.64 -2.08
C PRO A 68 10.30 3.24 -2.65
N LYS A 69 11.18 2.71 -3.50
CA LYS A 69 11.12 1.34 -4.01
C LYS A 69 11.39 0.27 -2.94
N ALA A 70 12.28 0.54 -1.98
CA ALA A 70 12.61 -0.41 -0.93
C ALA A 70 11.48 -0.46 0.11
N PHE A 71 10.91 0.68 0.49
CA PHE A 71 9.72 0.75 1.35
C PHE A 71 8.51 0.02 0.76
N ILE A 72 8.19 0.29 -0.52
CA ILE A 72 7.12 -0.43 -1.24
C ILE A 72 7.46 -1.92 -1.37
N ALA A 73 8.70 -2.29 -1.67
CA ALA A 73 9.08 -3.70 -1.78
C ALA A 73 9.01 -4.43 -0.43
N LYS A 74 9.25 -3.76 0.69
CA LYS A 74 9.20 -4.36 2.02
C LYS A 74 7.75 -4.50 2.50
N GLN A 75 6.95 -3.45 2.35
CA GLN A 75 5.51 -3.47 2.62
C GLN A 75 4.79 -4.50 1.74
N LEU A 76 5.11 -4.55 0.44
CA LEU A 76 4.58 -5.57 -0.47
C LEU A 76 5.11 -6.97 -0.15
N ARG A 77 6.33 -7.15 0.38
CA ARG A 77 6.81 -8.49 0.76
C ARG A 77 6.13 -9.01 2.00
N GLU A 78 5.86 -8.15 2.97
CA GLU A 78 5.16 -8.51 4.19
C GLU A 78 3.67 -8.76 3.89
N GLU A 79 3.05 -7.93 3.06
CA GLU A 79 1.69 -8.18 2.55
C GLU A 79 1.64 -9.41 1.64
N VAL A 80 2.63 -9.65 0.76
CA VAL A 80 2.67 -10.85 -0.09
C VAL A 80 2.93 -12.11 0.73
N ALA A 81 3.70 -12.05 1.81
CA ALA A 81 3.86 -13.20 2.71
C ALA A 81 2.53 -13.53 3.41
N LEU A 82 1.82 -12.52 3.91
CA LEU A 82 0.50 -12.69 4.50
C LEU A 82 -0.55 -13.15 3.48
N ILE A 83 -0.48 -12.64 2.24
CA ILE A 83 -1.36 -13.05 1.13
C ILE A 83 -1.03 -14.47 0.66
N GLU A 84 0.24 -14.88 0.61
CA GLU A 84 0.62 -16.23 0.18
C GLU A 84 0.23 -17.27 1.24
N ASP A 85 0.37 -16.95 2.52
CA ASP A 85 -0.12 -17.79 3.63
C ASP A 85 -1.66 -17.88 3.61
N ALA A 86 -2.35 -16.74 3.49
CA ALA A 86 -3.81 -16.71 3.37
C ALA A 86 -4.31 -17.46 2.12
N LYS A 87 -3.60 -17.37 1.01
CA LYS A 87 -3.91 -18.11 -0.23
C LYS A 87 -3.67 -19.60 -0.07
N ARG A 88 -2.65 -20.02 0.68
CA ARG A 88 -2.40 -21.42 1.03
C ARG A 88 -3.55 -22.00 1.85
N GLU A 89 -4.02 -21.25 2.85
CA GLU A 89 -5.17 -21.62 3.67
C GLU A 89 -6.47 -21.66 2.84
N LEU A 90 -6.66 -20.71 1.92
CA LEU A 90 -7.83 -20.68 1.04
C LEU A 90 -7.86 -21.85 0.05
N LEU A 91 -6.70 -22.26 -0.47
CA LEU A 91 -6.57 -23.41 -1.37
C LEU A 91 -6.84 -24.72 -0.62
N GLU A 92 -6.34 -24.86 0.61
CA GLU A 92 -6.63 -26.02 1.47
C GLU A 92 -8.11 -26.08 1.88
N ALA A 93 -8.70 -24.95 2.24
CA ALA A 93 -10.14 -24.84 2.48
C ALA A 93 -10.95 -25.18 1.22
N GLN A 94 -10.51 -24.73 0.04
CA GLN A 94 -11.16 -25.05 -1.23
C GLN A 94 -11.07 -26.55 -1.55
N ASP A 95 -9.92 -27.19 -1.32
CA ASP A 95 -9.74 -28.62 -1.56
C ASP A 95 -10.58 -29.49 -0.61
N THR A 96 -10.67 -29.11 0.67
CA THR A 96 -11.54 -29.78 1.65
C THR A 96 -13.03 -29.55 1.38
N LEU A 97 -13.41 -28.34 0.95
CA LEU A 97 -14.77 -28.05 0.48
C LEU A 97 -15.12 -28.84 -0.78
N LYS A 98 -14.18 -28.97 -1.72
CA LYS A 98 -14.37 -29.71 -2.96
C LYS A 98 -14.45 -31.21 -2.71
N SER A 99 -13.61 -31.76 -1.83
CA SER A 99 -13.68 -33.17 -1.43
C SER A 99 -15.00 -33.46 -0.71
N THR A 100 -15.40 -32.60 0.23
CA THR A 100 -16.68 -32.72 0.93
C THR A 100 -17.85 -32.57 -0.04
N ALA A 101 -17.79 -31.64 -1.01
CA ALA A 101 -18.82 -31.49 -2.02
C ALA A 101 -18.90 -32.71 -2.94
N THR A 102 -17.77 -33.33 -3.30
CA THR A 102 -17.79 -34.59 -4.07
C THR A 102 -18.29 -35.76 -3.26
N GLU A 103 -18.00 -35.79 -1.96
CA GLU A 103 -18.45 -36.84 -1.03
C GLU A 103 -19.95 -36.71 -0.76
N VAL A 104 -20.46 -35.50 -0.50
CA VAL A 104 -21.88 -35.18 -0.38
C VAL A 104 -22.61 -35.42 -1.70
N LYS A 105 -22.01 -35.11 -2.86
CA LYS A 105 -22.60 -35.42 -4.17
C LYS A 105 -22.59 -36.92 -4.49
N SER A 106 -21.67 -37.69 -3.89
CA SER A 106 -21.64 -39.15 -3.99
C SER A 106 -22.59 -39.82 -3.00
N ALA A 107 -22.80 -39.23 -1.83
CA ALA A 107 -23.72 -39.71 -0.79
C ALA A 107 -25.17 -39.29 -1.06
N ALA A 108 -25.39 -38.09 -1.61
CA ALA A 108 -26.67 -37.64 -2.12
C ALA A 108 -26.85 -38.19 -3.54
N ASN A 109 -27.40 -39.41 -3.61
CA ASN A 109 -27.84 -40.07 -4.85
C ASN A 109 -28.61 -39.11 -5.77
N VAL A 110 -27.91 -38.45 -6.70
CA VAL A 110 -28.46 -37.52 -7.71
C VAL A 110 -29.46 -38.17 -8.67
N ASN A 111 -29.55 -39.51 -8.67
CA ASN A 111 -30.57 -40.26 -9.40
C ASN A 111 -31.93 -40.30 -8.68
N ALA A 112 -31.99 -40.08 -7.36
CA ALA A 112 -33.24 -40.13 -6.60
C ALA A 112 -34.07 -38.84 -6.74
N LEU A 113 -33.43 -37.67 -6.86
CA LEU A 113 -34.15 -36.39 -7.04
C LEU A 113 -34.59 -36.15 -8.49
N LYS A 114 -33.88 -36.68 -9.48
CA LYS A 114 -34.20 -36.45 -10.89
C LYS A 114 -35.50 -37.14 -11.33
N ASN A 115 -35.90 -38.21 -10.65
CA ASN A 115 -37.16 -38.89 -10.89
C ASN A 115 -38.38 -38.21 -10.25
N ALA A 116 -38.17 -37.29 -9.29
CA ALA A 116 -39.26 -36.54 -8.64
C ALA A 116 -39.63 -35.25 -9.39
N ALA A 117 -38.78 -34.75 -10.28
CA ALA A 117 -38.99 -33.51 -11.04
C ALA A 117 -39.62 -33.72 -12.44
N ALA A 118 -39.97 -34.97 -12.79
CA ALA A 118 -40.57 -35.29 -14.09
C ALA A 118 -42.11 -35.20 -14.09
N ASP A 119 -42.74 -34.91 -12.94
CA ASP A 119 -44.19 -34.91 -12.79
C ASP A 119 -44.73 -33.51 -12.45
N GLY A 120 -45.22 -32.83 -13.50
CA GLY A 120 -46.18 -31.71 -13.45
C GLY A 120 -45.68 -30.38 -12.85
N SER A 121 -46.31 -29.24 -13.10
CA SER A 121 -47.37 -28.82 -14.01
C SER A 121 -47.49 -27.31 -13.78
N ALA A 122 -47.62 -26.53 -14.85
CA ALA A 122 -48.11 -25.14 -14.92
C ALA A 122 -47.58 -24.12 -13.88
N LEU A 123 -46.70 -23.21 -14.32
CA LEU A 123 -46.54 -21.90 -13.68
C LEU A 123 -46.96 -20.77 -14.63
N ASN A 124 -48.05 -20.16 -14.20
CA ASN A 124 -48.81 -19.03 -14.70
C ASN A 124 -47.94 -17.78 -14.92
N GLU A 125 -48.17 -17.05 -16.01
CA GLU A 125 -47.56 -15.74 -16.31
C GLU A 125 -48.03 -14.66 -15.30
N PRO A 126 -47.15 -13.76 -14.83
CA PRO A 126 -47.58 -12.57 -14.07
C PRO A 126 -47.88 -11.36 -15.00
N PRO A 127 -48.85 -10.50 -14.63
CA PRO A 127 -49.41 -9.47 -15.51
C PRO A 127 -48.53 -8.21 -15.65
N ALA A 128 -48.80 -7.49 -16.73
CA ALA A 128 -48.00 -6.42 -17.34
C ALA A 128 -48.00 -5.04 -16.62
N ASP A 129 -48.16 -4.98 -15.29
CA ASP A 129 -48.38 -3.71 -14.57
C ASP A 129 -47.15 -3.16 -13.81
N ALA A 130 -45.96 -3.74 -13.98
CA ALA A 130 -44.76 -3.34 -13.22
C ALA A 130 -43.97 -2.14 -13.79
N LEU A 131 -44.39 -1.54 -14.92
CA LEU A 131 -43.61 -0.50 -15.63
C LEU A 131 -44.14 0.94 -15.48
N ALA A 132 -45.15 1.18 -14.65
CA ALA A 132 -45.84 2.48 -14.55
C ALA A 132 -45.39 3.41 -13.40
N LEU A 133 -44.24 3.16 -12.73
CA LEU A 133 -43.82 3.94 -11.57
C LEU A 133 -42.37 4.47 -11.61
N ALA A 134 -41.89 4.85 -12.80
CA ALA A 134 -40.58 5.49 -12.96
C ALA A 134 -40.70 6.80 -13.76
N GLY A 135 -41.43 7.77 -13.22
CA GLY A 135 -41.34 9.17 -13.65
C GLY A 135 -40.21 9.90 -12.87
N PRO A 136 -39.50 10.87 -13.47
CA PRO A 136 -38.41 11.57 -12.80
C PRO A 136 -38.93 12.48 -11.69
N VAL A 137 -38.55 12.21 -10.44
CA VAL A 137 -38.85 13.06 -9.29
C VAL A 137 -37.79 14.15 -9.21
N ALA A 138 -38.17 15.40 -9.49
CA ALA A 138 -37.30 16.56 -9.26
C ALA A 138 -37.17 16.78 -7.74
N SER A 139 -35.95 16.65 -7.20
CA SER A 139 -35.66 16.90 -5.80
C SER A 139 -35.80 18.41 -5.47
N PRO A 140 -36.40 18.79 -4.32
CA PRO A 140 -36.55 20.19 -3.93
C PRO A 140 -35.19 20.88 -3.70
N PHE A 141 -35.10 22.17 -4.03
CA PHE A 141 -33.90 22.98 -3.86
C PHE A 141 -33.69 23.33 -2.38
N ASP A 142 -32.48 23.11 -1.85
CA ASP A 142 -32.09 23.40 -0.46
C ASP A 142 -31.41 24.78 -0.35
N PRO A 143 -32.01 25.76 0.34
CA PRO A 143 -31.47 27.12 0.45
C PRO A 143 -30.45 27.32 1.58
N GLU A 144 -30.10 26.31 2.39
CA GLU A 144 -29.19 26.47 3.54
C GLU A 144 -27.72 26.10 3.25
N ALA A 145 -27.36 25.81 1.99
CA ALA A 145 -25.97 25.57 1.60
C ALA A 145 -25.23 26.91 1.36
N THR A 146 -24.74 27.55 2.42
CA THR A 146 -23.71 28.63 2.36
C THR A 146 -22.54 28.31 3.28
#